data_AF-A0A078AP92-F1
#
_entry.id   AF-A0A078AP92-F1
#
_cell.length_a   1.000
_cell.length_b   1.000
_cell.length_c   1.000
_cell.angle_alpha   90.00
_cell.angle_beta   90.00
_cell.angle_gamma   90.00
#
_symmetry.space_group_name_H-M   'P 1'
#
loop_
_entity.id
_entity.type
_entity.pdbx_description
1 polymer ?
#
loop_
_entity_poly.entity_id
_entity_poly.type
_entity_poly.pdbx_seq_one_letter_code
_entity_poly.pdbx_strand_id
1 'polypeptide(L)'
;MRQGSMAQAKQSAATNINKAHTVVEQQIKQQQLAGVQQQQRKLTIAERKELQKKFMFQSKTDRFLYKLPGEINGQQFKVDNCSECNIYIHDYHDSVYVDDCNNCVIVFGPCRGSQFIRNCNNCKIISSCQQLRLRDCHNLEIMIYTQTEVKIRQSLQIQIQPIIESSSKITFMCHQYYYPEMLEQMTQANLSIWNNKWNQIFDFTPDKTGQKLNYKIDYSQNSYFASTLEQMNQILQSVEQIKNKPVIFLKDKIDLNFDNSDTVPTVPFTYVQEINPIISSMFILIYGETVDQINYPAVYDVYVDIQTHIIDSLPSNIWFQETRKTTITPDQQAELASVAGNSGKVQSSKPMEVVGIQIGSSLDKAKFQQLCVQPIATQILAQLQRTQLQFVFNFDLASSKKLANLLFKTYNIENKGHDIKGNK
;
A
#
# COMPACT_ATOMS: atom_id res chain seq x y z
N MET A 1 30.76 37.43 -25.46
CA MET A 1 29.31 37.69 -25.26
C MET A 1 28.36 36.93 -26.19
N ARG A 2 28.76 36.38 -27.35
CA ARG A 2 27.83 35.67 -28.26
C ARG A 2 27.47 34.21 -27.90
N GLN A 3 28.25 33.51 -27.07
CA GLN A 3 27.96 32.11 -26.69
C GLN A 3 26.92 31.98 -25.55
N GLY A 4 26.76 32.98 -24.68
CA GLY A 4 25.76 32.96 -23.60
C GLY A 4 24.31 33.09 -24.08
N SER A 5 24.06 33.81 -25.17
CA SER A 5 22.70 34.02 -25.71
C SER A 5 22.11 32.78 -26.40
N MET A 6 22.95 31.91 -26.98
CA MET A 6 22.52 30.68 -27.64
C MET A 6 22.13 29.58 -26.64
N ALA A 7 22.78 29.53 -25.47
CA ALA A 7 22.44 28.57 -24.42
C ALA A 7 21.09 28.90 -23.77
N GLN A 8 20.82 30.18 -23.50
CA GLN A 8 19.53 30.64 -22.96
C GLN A 8 18.37 30.41 -23.95
N ALA A 9 18.59 30.62 -25.26
CA ALA A 9 17.59 30.37 -26.29
C ALA A 9 17.25 28.88 -26.47
N LYS A 10 18.23 27.97 -26.33
CA LYS A 10 18.00 26.52 -26.36
C LYS A 10 17.25 26.02 -25.13
N GLN A 11 17.54 26.58 -23.97
CA GLN A 11 16.87 26.23 -22.71
C GLN A 11 15.42 26.73 -22.70
N SER A 12 15.13 27.93 -23.22
CA SER A 12 13.76 28.44 -23.37
C SER A 12 12.95 27.64 -24.40
N ALA A 13 13.58 27.22 -25.51
CA ALA A 13 12.94 26.38 -26.52
C ALA A 13 12.58 24.99 -25.99
N ALA A 14 13.50 24.32 -25.27
CA ALA A 14 13.23 23.03 -24.62
C ALA A 14 12.11 23.13 -23.56
N THR A 15 12.10 24.23 -22.79
CA THR A 15 11.03 24.50 -21.80
C THR A 15 9.66 24.70 -22.46
N ASN A 16 9.63 25.37 -23.61
CA ASN A 16 8.38 25.60 -24.36
C ASN A 16 7.86 24.32 -25.04
N ILE A 17 8.76 23.46 -25.54
CA ILE A 17 8.40 22.17 -26.12
C ILE A 17 7.81 21.23 -25.04
N ASN A 18 8.42 21.17 -23.85
CA ASN A 18 7.91 20.36 -22.75
C ASN A 18 6.53 20.84 -22.28
N LYS A 19 6.31 22.16 -22.17
CA LYS A 19 4.99 22.72 -21.85
C LYS A 19 3.95 22.39 -22.92
N ALA A 20 4.31 22.48 -24.19
CA ALA A 20 3.41 22.11 -25.29
C ALA A 20 3.04 20.62 -25.26
N HIS A 21 4.00 19.73 -24.99
CA HIS A 21 3.75 18.29 -24.88
C HIS A 21 2.80 17.97 -23.71
N THR A 22 3.00 18.59 -22.54
CA THR A 22 2.11 18.42 -21.39
C THR A 22 0.68 18.91 -21.65
N VAL A 23 0.51 20.02 -22.39
CA VAL A 23 -0.81 20.54 -22.76
C VAL A 23 -1.52 19.59 -23.73
N VAL A 24 -0.79 19.05 -24.71
CA VAL A 24 -1.33 18.08 -25.68
C VAL A 24 -1.74 16.78 -24.98
N GLU A 25 -0.93 16.23 -24.07
CA GLU A 25 -1.29 15.05 -23.28
C GLU A 25 -2.53 15.28 -22.40
N GLN A 26 -2.66 16.46 -21.80
CA GLN A 26 -3.85 16.81 -21.01
C GLN A 26 -5.10 16.94 -21.90
N GLN A 27 -4.98 17.52 -23.09
CA GLN A 27 -6.07 17.59 -24.05
C GLN A 27 -6.48 16.22 -24.57
N ILE A 28 -5.51 15.33 -24.86
CA ILE A 28 -5.79 13.94 -25.26
C ILE A 28 -6.50 13.18 -24.14
N LYS A 29 -6.03 13.30 -22.89
CA LYS A 29 -6.73 12.69 -21.73
C LYS A 29 -8.13 13.24 -21.54
N GLN A 30 -8.32 14.55 -21.66
CA GLN A 30 -9.65 15.17 -21.55
C GLN A 30 -10.58 14.73 -22.69
N GLN A 31 -10.09 14.61 -23.92
CA GLN A 31 -10.85 14.08 -25.06
C GLN A 31 -11.19 12.60 -24.90
N GLN A 32 -10.28 11.79 -24.38
CA GLN A 32 -10.52 10.37 -24.07
C GLN A 32 -11.56 10.20 -22.94
N LEU A 33 -11.45 10.97 -21.86
CA LEU A 33 -12.43 11.02 -20.76
C LEU A 33 -13.81 11.49 -21.24
N ALA A 34 -13.86 12.53 -22.09
CA ALA A 34 -15.10 13.00 -22.69
C ALA A 34 -15.72 11.96 -23.65
N GLY A 35 -14.89 11.22 -24.39
CA GLY A 35 -15.31 10.10 -25.24
C GLY A 35 -15.95 8.96 -24.45
N VAL A 36 -15.31 8.54 -23.34
CA VAL A 36 -15.86 7.51 -22.42
C VAL A 36 -17.17 7.99 -21.78
N GLN A 37 -17.25 9.25 -21.35
CA GLN A 37 -18.47 9.83 -20.78
C GLN A 37 -19.60 9.97 -21.82
N GLN A 38 -19.30 10.30 -23.08
CA GLN A 38 -20.29 10.31 -24.16
C GLN A 38 -20.76 8.89 -24.53
N GLN A 39 -19.88 7.89 -24.49
CA GLN A 39 -20.24 6.48 -24.71
C GLN A 39 -21.15 5.95 -23.59
N GLN A 40 -20.86 6.26 -22.32
CA GLN A 40 -21.71 5.88 -21.19
C GLN A 40 -23.10 6.53 -21.25
N ARG A 41 -23.21 7.75 -21.80
CA ARG A 41 -24.50 8.43 -22.00
C ARG A 41 -25.40 7.78 -23.06
N LYS A 42 -24.84 6.99 -24.00
CA LYS A 42 -25.59 6.29 -25.05
C LYS A 42 -26.16 4.93 -24.63
N LEU A 43 -25.84 4.43 -23.44
CA LEU A 43 -26.37 3.16 -22.95
C LEU A 43 -27.86 3.26 -22.64
N THR A 44 -28.62 2.28 -23.12
CA THR A 44 -30.04 2.08 -22.80
C THR A 44 -30.22 1.75 -21.31
N ILE A 45 -31.45 1.86 -20.79
CA ILE A 45 -31.76 1.53 -19.40
C ILE A 45 -31.41 0.07 -19.08
N ALA A 46 -31.64 -0.85 -20.02
CA ALA A 46 -31.33 -2.26 -19.86
C ALA A 46 -29.82 -2.51 -19.79
N GLU A 47 -29.04 -1.92 -20.69
CA GLU A 47 -27.58 -2.05 -20.68
C GLU A 47 -26.97 -1.44 -19.40
N ARG A 48 -27.50 -0.30 -18.93
CA ARG A 48 -27.06 0.29 -17.65
C ARG A 48 -27.35 -0.64 -16.47
N LYS A 49 -28.50 -1.32 -16.45
CA LYS A 49 -28.82 -2.32 -15.41
C LYS A 49 -27.89 -3.52 -15.46
N GLU A 50 -27.55 -4.02 -16.64
CA GLU A 50 -26.61 -5.13 -16.79
C GLU A 50 -25.18 -4.73 -16.39
N LEU A 51 -24.73 -3.53 -16.77
CA LEU A 51 -23.46 -2.97 -16.30
C LEU A 51 -23.44 -2.79 -14.78
N GLN A 52 -24.52 -2.29 -14.17
CA GLN A 52 -24.63 -2.18 -12.72
C GLN A 52 -24.49 -3.54 -12.03
N LYS A 53 -25.15 -4.59 -12.54
CA LYS A 53 -25.00 -5.95 -12.01
C LYS A 53 -23.58 -6.49 -12.12
N LYS A 54 -22.83 -6.09 -13.15
CA LYS A 54 -21.43 -6.54 -13.33
C LYS A 54 -20.52 -6.02 -12.23
N PHE A 55 -20.74 -4.79 -11.78
CA PHE A 55 -19.88 -4.06 -10.84
C PHE A 55 -20.53 -3.84 -9.47
N MET A 56 -21.51 -4.67 -9.11
CA MET A 56 -22.20 -4.58 -7.83
C MET A 56 -22.64 -5.93 -7.31
N PHE A 57 -22.47 -6.13 -6.01
CA PHE A 57 -23.19 -7.15 -5.26
C PHE A 57 -24.21 -6.47 -4.35
N GLN A 58 -25.50 -6.73 -4.59
CA GLN A 58 -26.59 -6.13 -3.84
C GLN A 58 -27.55 -7.18 -3.28
N SER A 59 -28.01 -6.97 -2.04
CA SER A 59 -29.06 -7.77 -1.39
C SER A 59 -28.78 -9.27 -1.43
N LYS A 60 -27.56 -9.64 -1.03
CA LYS A 60 -27.12 -11.03 -0.96
C LYS A 60 -27.09 -11.48 0.49
N THR A 61 -27.64 -12.66 0.73
CA THR A 61 -27.64 -13.26 2.07
C THR A 61 -27.07 -14.66 1.98
N ASP A 62 -26.13 -14.97 2.87
CA ASP A 62 -25.62 -16.33 3.05
C ASP A 62 -24.93 -16.90 1.79
N ARG A 63 -24.18 -16.04 1.10
CA ARG A 63 -23.52 -16.36 -0.19
C ARG A 63 -22.00 -16.21 -0.11
N PHE A 64 -21.33 -17.07 -0.88
CA PHE A 64 -19.98 -16.79 -1.36
C PHE A 64 -20.08 -16.09 -2.73
N LEU A 65 -19.42 -14.94 -2.84
CA LEU A 65 -19.42 -14.09 -4.03
C LEU A 65 -17.97 -13.75 -4.38
N TYR A 66 -17.66 -13.72 -5.67
CA TYR A 66 -16.30 -13.42 -6.08
C TYR A 66 -16.20 -12.68 -7.41
N LYS A 67 -15.03 -12.06 -7.60
CA LYS A 67 -14.55 -11.52 -8.88
C LYS A 67 -13.10 -11.89 -9.07
N LEU A 68 -12.79 -12.36 -10.26
CA LEU A 68 -11.45 -12.77 -10.67
C LEU A 68 -10.63 -11.58 -11.20
N PRO A 69 -9.29 -11.72 -11.21
CA PRO A 69 -8.41 -10.78 -11.89
C PRO A 69 -8.90 -10.47 -13.32
N GLY A 70 -8.96 -9.18 -13.67
CA GLY A 70 -9.42 -8.69 -14.97
C GLY A 70 -10.93 -8.53 -15.16
N GLU A 71 -11.78 -9.01 -14.24
CA GLU A 71 -13.24 -8.86 -14.37
C GLU A 71 -13.74 -7.44 -14.05
N ILE A 72 -13.03 -6.72 -13.18
CA ILE A 72 -13.32 -5.35 -12.76
C ILE A 72 -12.53 -4.34 -13.60
N ASN A 73 -11.23 -4.60 -13.79
CA ASN A 73 -10.30 -3.82 -14.62
C ASN A 73 -10.36 -2.31 -14.35
N GLY A 74 -10.21 -1.92 -13.08
CA GLY A 74 -10.12 -0.52 -12.68
C GLY A 74 -11.45 0.24 -12.72
N GLN A 75 -12.59 -0.44 -12.75
CA GLN A 75 -13.90 0.20 -12.58
C GLN A 75 -14.24 0.41 -11.10
N GLN A 76 -15.25 1.24 -10.84
CA GLN A 76 -15.86 1.35 -9.51
C GLN A 76 -16.60 0.05 -9.16
N PHE A 77 -16.57 -0.37 -7.90
CA PHE A 77 -17.35 -1.51 -7.41
C PHE A 77 -18.18 -1.15 -6.17
N LYS A 78 -19.37 -1.76 -6.04
CA LYS A 78 -20.24 -1.58 -4.88
C LYS A 78 -20.67 -2.91 -4.25
N VAL A 79 -20.61 -2.99 -2.93
CA VAL A 79 -21.26 -4.04 -2.13
C VAL A 79 -22.32 -3.36 -1.27
N ASP A 80 -23.57 -3.81 -1.38
CA ASP A 80 -24.72 -3.08 -0.83
C ASP A 80 -25.73 -4.04 -0.19
N ASN A 81 -26.05 -3.82 1.09
CA ASN A 81 -27.05 -4.58 1.82
C ASN A 81 -26.81 -6.11 1.75
N CYS A 82 -25.58 -6.54 2.03
CA CYS A 82 -25.22 -7.96 2.07
C CYS A 82 -25.13 -8.47 3.53
N SER A 83 -25.54 -9.70 3.78
CA SER A 83 -25.55 -10.29 5.13
C SER A 83 -25.02 -11.72 5.15
N GLU A 84 -24.22 -12.10 6.15
CA GLU A 84 -23.67 -13.48 6.27
C GLU A 84 -22.90 -13.92 5.01
N CYS A 85 -22.24 -12.97 4.34
CA CYS A 85 -21.59 -13.20 3.06
C CYS A 85 -20.06 -13.26 3.16
N ASN A 86 -19.49 -14.10 2.31
CA ASN A 86 -18.05 -14.16 2.03
C ASN A 86 -17.84 -13.57 0.63
N ILE A 87 -17.17 -12.42 0.53
CA ILE A 87 -17.09 -11.62 -0.70
C ILE A 87 -15.62 -11.38 -1.04
N TYR A 88 -15.15 -11.93 -2.15
CA TYR A 88 -13.73 -11.95 -2.53
C TYR A 88 -13.53 -11.33 -3.92
N ILE A 89 -12.96 -10.13 -3.97
CA ILE A 89 -12.88 -9.33 -5.20
C ILE A 89 -11.41 -9.10 -5.53
N HIS A 90 -10.81 -10.04 -6.26
CA HIS A 90 -9.37 -10.10 -6.55
C HIS A 90 -9.01 -9.37 -7.84
N ASP A 91 -9.35 -8.09 -7.90
CA ASP A 91 -8.98 -7.23 -9.03
C ASP A 91 -8.69 -5.79 -8.54
N TYR A 92 -8.09 -4.96 -9.39
CA TYR A 92 -7.90 -3.55 -9.05
C TYR A 92 -9.13 -2.71 -9.37
N HIS A 93 -9.32 -1.65 -8.58
CA HIS A 93 -10.52 -0.81 -8.58
C HIS A 93 -10.17 0.67 -8.72
N ASP A 94 -11.09 1.48 -9.26
CA ASP A 94 -10.98 2.94 -9.13
C ASP A 94 -11.48 3.43 -7.76
N SER A 95 -12.70 3.02 -7.37
CA SER A 95 -13.30 3.33 -6.07
C SER A 95 -14.22 2.20 -5.60
N VAL A 96 -14.35 2.03 -4.28
CA VAL A 96 -15.16 0.97 -3.67
C VAL A 96 -16.15 1.57 -2.67
N TYR A 97 -17.37 1.05 -2.67
CA TYR A 97 -18.42 1.41 -1.72
C TYR A 97 -18.97 0.14 -1.07
N VAL A 98 -18.96 0.11 0.26
CA VAL A 98 -19.52 -0.97 1.06
C VAL A 98 -20.58 -0.36 1.96
N ASP A 99 -21.84 -0.68 1.70
CA ASP A 99 -22.98 -0.07 2.36
C ASP A 99 -23.84 -1.16 3.02
N ASP A 100 -24.28 -0.90 4.25
CA ASP A 100 -25.33 -1.66 4.94
C ASP A 100 -25.03 -3.18 5.05
N CYS A 101 -23.76 -3.55 5.11
CA CYS A 101 -23.32 -4.95 5.18
C CYS A 101 -23.19 -5.45 6.64
N ASN A 102 -23.64 -6.67 6.91
CA ASN A 102 -23.69 -7.23 8.27
C ASN A 102 -23.14 -8.66 8.34
N ASN A 103 -22.26 -8.95 9.30
CA ASN A 103 -21.67 -10.28 9.48
C ASN A 103 -20.99 -10.80 8.19
N CYS A 104 -20.24 -9.93 7.50
CA CYS A 104 -19.57 -10.27 6.24
C CYS A 104 -18.05 -10.38 6.38
N VAL A 105 -17.46 -11.28 5.60
CA VAL A 105 -16.03 -11.24 5.27
C VAL A 105 -15.88 -10.65 3.88
N ILE A 106 -15.13 -9.57 3.74
CA ILE A 106 -15.00 -8.83 2.48
C ILE A 106 -13.53 -8.59 2.17
N VAL A 107 -13.06 -9.09 1.03
CA VAL A 107 -11.69 -8.93 0.55
C VAL A 107 -11.73 -8.13 -0.75
N PHE A 108 -11.04 -7.00 -0.77
CA PHE A 108 -10.83 -6.22 -1.99
C PHE A 108 -9.36 -6.25 -2.40
N GLY A 109 -9.14 -6.38 -3.70
CA GLY A 109 -7.88 -6.02 -4.32
C GLY A 109 -7.60 -4.51 -4.27
N PRO A 110 -6.43 -4.08 -4.77
CA PRO A 110 -5.96 -2.70 -4.75
C PRO A 110 -6.95 -1.69 -5.32
N CYS A 111 -7.23 -0.63 -4.56
CA CYS A 111 -8.11 0.46 -4.98
C CYS A 111 -7.29 1.74 -5.20
N ARG A 112 -7.27 2.23 -6.44
CA ARG A 112 -6.57 3.46 -6.81
C ARG A 112 -7.05 4.66 -5.99
N GLY A 113 -8.34 4.77 -5.74
CA GLY A 113 -8.94 5.91 -5.06
C GLY A 113 -9.30 5.62 -3.61
N SER A 114 -10.56 5.92 -3.30
CA SER A 114 -11.11 5.78 -1.97
C SER A 114 -11.96 4.53 -1.82
N GLN A 115 -11.87 3.90 -0.65
CA GLN A 115 -12.86 2.93 -0.19
C GLN A 115 -13.74 3.59 0.87
N PHE A 116 -15.05 3.54 0.66
CA PHE A 116 -16.05 4.06 1.58
C PHE A 116 -16.80 2.89 2.21
N ILE A 117 -16.75 2.78 3.55
CA ILE A 117 -17.44 1.74 4.31
C ILE A 117 -18.46 2.43 5.22
N ARG A 118 -19.74 2.12 5.03
CA ARG A 118 -20.85 2.84 5.67
C ARG A 118 -21.89 1.88 6.22
N ASN A 119 -22.38 2.16 7.42
CA ASN A 119 -23.45 1.37 8.06
C ASN A 119 -23.13 -0.14 8.17
N CYS A 120 -21.85 -0.50 8.29
CA CYS A 120 -21.44 -1.91 8.35
C CYS A 120 -21.26 -2.38 9.78
N ASN A 121 -21.71 -3.60 10.08
CA ASN A 121 -21.63 -4.18 11.43
C ASN A 121 -21.04 -5.60 11.42
N ASN A 122 -20.15 -5.87 12.36
CA ASN A 122 -19.55 -7.21 12.56
C ASN A 122 -18.86 -7.76 11.29
N CYS A 123 -18.21 -6.90 10.52
CA CYS A 123 -17.53 -7.32 9.29
C CYS A 123 -16.01 -7.42 9.49
N LYS A 124 -15.42 -8.37 8.76
CA LYS A 124 -13.97 -8.52 8.59
C LYS A 124 -13.60 -8.07 7.19
N ILE A 125 -12.71 -7.10 7.06
CA ILE A 125 -12.43 -6.44 5.78
C ILE A 125 -10.92 -6.39 5.49
N ILE A 126 -10.55 -6.73 4.26
CA ILE A 126 -9.21 -6.47 3.71
C ILE A 126 -9.32 -5.33 2.71
N SER A 127 -8.58 -4.26 2.97
CA SER A 127 -8.62 -3.01 2.20
C SER A 127 -7.21 -2.57 1.83
N SER A 128 -6.94 -2.45 0.53
CA SER A 128 -5.76 -1.76 -0.02
C SER A 128 -6.22 -0.55 -0.81
N CYS A 129 -5.90 0.68 -0.36
CA CYS A 129 -6.39 1.89 -1.03
C CYS A 129 -5.51 3.13 -0.85
N GLN A 130 -5.82 4.23 -1.54
CA GLN A 130 -5.24 5.53 -1.17
C GLN A 130 -5.93 6.10 0.07
N GLN A 131 -7.26 6.11 0.10
CA GLN A 131 -8.03 6.69 1.19
C GLN A 131 -9.07 5.69 1.71
N LEU A 132 -9.04 5.41 3.01
CA LEU A 132 -10.12 4.68 3.66
C LEU A 132 -11.00 5.65 4.44
N ARG A 133 -12.32 5.56 4.25
CA ARG A 133 -13.30 6.34 5.01
C ARG A 133 -14.39 5.44 5.56
N LEU A 134 -14.49 5.40 6.89
CA LEU A 134 -15.52 4.67 7.63
C LEU A 134 -16.52 5.66 8.21
N ARG A 135 -17.81 5.33 8.10
CA ARG A 135 -18.87 6.10 8.74
C ARG A 135 -19.97 5.18 9.28
N ASP A 136 -20.48 5.47 10.47
CA ASP A 136 -21.63 4.76 11.05
C ASP A 136 -21.41 3.23 11.15
N CYS A 137 -20.20 2.78 11.44
CA CYS A 137 -19.83 1.36 11.50
C CYS A 137 -19.64 0.86 12.95
N HIS A 138 -19.93 -0.42 13.19
CA HIS A 138 -19.73 -1.04 14.50
C HIS A 138 -19.02 -2.40 14.42
N ASN A 139 -18.06 -2.62 15.30
CA ASN A 139 -17.39 -3.92 15.45
C ASN A 139 -16.79 -4.43 14.13
N LEU A 140 -15.84 -3.68 13.57
CA LEU A 140 -15.13 -4.07 12.34
C LEU A 140 -13.70 -4.49 12.65
N GLU A 141 -13.21 -5.52 11.97
CA GLU A 141 -11.80 -5.90 11.94
C GLU A 141 -11.26 -5.65 10.53
N ILE A 142 -10.28 -4.76 10.39
CA ILE A 142 -9.82 -4.28 9.09
C ILE A 142 -8.31 -4.48 8.97
N MET A 143 -7.90 -5.34 8.05
CA MET A 143 -6.53 -5.39 7.55
C MET A 143 -6.38 -4.33 6.46
N ILE A 144 -5.50 -3.36 6.71
CA ILE A 144 -5.45 -2.15 5.90
C ILE A 144 -4.05 -1.87 5.35
N TYR A 145 -4.02 -1.54 4.07
CA TYR A 145 -2.97 -0.77 3.44
C TYR A 145 -3.56 0.58 3.04
N THR A 146 -2.88 1.67 3.41
CA THR A 146 -3.21 3.01 2.91
C THR A 146 -1.99 3.78 2.48
N GLN A 147 -2.12 4.46 1.34
CA GLN A 147 -1.10 5.37 0.83
C GLN A 147 -1.57 6.81 0.84
N THR A 148 -0.77 7.67 1.47
CA THR A 148 -0.84 9.12 1.26
C THR A 148 -0.22 9.47 -0.09
N GLU A 149 -1.02 9.93 -1.06
CA GLU A 149 -0.48 10.56 -2.28
C GLU A 149 0.18 11.90 -1.93
N VAL A 150 1.50 12.00 -2.12
CA VAL A 150 2.21 13.29 -2.20
C VAL A 150 2.16 13.76 -3.66
N LYS A 151 1.05 14.38 -4.08
CA LYS A 151 1.10 15.21 -5.30
C LYS A 151 1.72 16.55 -4.92
N ILE A 152 2.83 16.91 -5.58
CA ILE A 152 3.45 18.24 -5.52
C ILE A 152 2.48 19.25 -6.17
N ARG A 153 1.40 19.57 -5.47
CA ARG A 153 0.65 20.79 -5.65
C ARG A 153 0.69 21.45 -4.28
N GLN A 154 1.57 22.45 -4.18
CA GLN A 154 1.60 23.37 -3.07
C GLN A 154 0.16 23.81 -2.78
N SER A 155 -0.21 23.80 -1.50
CA SER A 155 -1.53 24.21 -0.98
C SER A 155 -2.61 23.12 -0.99
N LEU A 156 -2.48 22.12 -0.11
CA LEU A 156 -3.49 21.72 0.87
C LEU A 156 -2.98 20.46 1.59
N GLN A 157 -2.94 20.51 2.92
CA GLN A 157 -2.69 19.34 3.76
C GLN A 157 -3.89 18.40 3.61
N ILE A 158 -3.85 17.48 2.64
CA ILE A 158 -4.79 16.37 2.63
C ILE A 158 -4.23 15.36 3.64
N GLN A 159 -4.80 15.32 4.84
CA GLN A 159 -4.56 14.24 5.78
C GLN A 159 -5.11 12.95 5.16
N ILE A 160 -4.25 12.20 4.46
CA ILE A 160 -4.58 10.88 3.93
C ILE A 160 -4.15 9.86 4.99
N GLN A 161 -4.99 9.81 6.03
CA GLN A 161 -4.98 8.83 7.10
C GLN A 161 -6.26 8.00 6.96
N PRO A 162 -6.31 6.74 7.41
CA PRO A 162 -7.58 6.04 7.55
C PRO A 162 -8.49 6.86 8.47
N ILE A 163 -9.68 7.19 7.96
CA ILE A 163 -10.63 8.05 8.66
C ILE A 163 -11.78 7.22 9.21
N ILE A 164 -12.15 7.47 10.47
CA ILE A 164 -13.40 6.98 11.05
C ILE A 164 -14.28 8.15 11.52
N GLU A 165 -15.59 7.96 11.42
CA GLU A 165 -16.62 8.91 11.86
C GLU A 165 -17.84 8.13 12.38
N SER A 166 -18.42 8.55 13.51
CA SER A 166 -19.61 7.95 14.13
C SER A 166 -19.54 6.42 14.24
N SER A 167 -18.34 5.89 14.46
CA SER A 167 -18.04 4.45 14.42
C SER A 167 -17.44 3.99 15.74
N SER A 168 -17.55 2.70 16.08
CA SER A 168 -17.00 2.18 17.35
C SER A 168 -16.61 0.71 17.29
N LYS A 169 -15.68 0.30 18.15
CA LYS A 169 -15.08 -1.04 18.20
C LYS A 169 -14.40 -1.43 16.88
N ILE A 170 -13.65 -0.50 16.28
CA ILE A 170 -12.91 -0.77 15.05
C ILE A 170 -11.51 -1.29 15.41
N THR A 171 -11.09 -2.39 14.81
CA THR A 171 -9.74 -2.95 14.98
C THR A 171 -8.99 -2.83 13.67
N PHE A 172 -7.88 -2.09 13.65
CA PHE A 172 -7.02 -1.98 12.47
C PHE A 172 -5.78 -2.87 12.62
N MET A 173 -5.42 -3.56 11.55
CA MET A 173 -4.25 -4.43 11.43
C MET A 173 -3.47 -4.09 10.16
N CYS A 174 -2.18 -4.33 10.14
CA CYS A 174 -1.41 -4.19 8.91
C CYS A 174 -1.89 -5.23 7.88
N HIS A 175 -1.96 -4.83 6.61
CA HIS A 175 -2.25 -5.71 5.50
C HIS A 175 -1.22 -6.86 5.42
N GLN A 176 -1.70 -8.11 5.43
CA GLN A 176 -0.88 -9.32 5.32
C GLN A 176 -1.44 -10.29 4.26
N TYR A 177 -2.41 -9.83 3.47
CA TYR A 177 -3.03 -10.65 2.44
C TYR A 177 -2.13 -10.74 1.20
N TYR A 178 -2.20 -11.87 0.52
CA TYR A 178 -1.45 -12.17 -0.70
C TYR A 178 -2.35 -12.87 -1.71
N TYR A 179 -2.14 -12.56 -2.99
CA TYR A 179 -2.54 -13.37 -4.13
C TYR A 179 -1.61 -13.06 -5.31
N PRO A 180 -1.40 -14.00 -6.26
CA PRO A 180 -0.37 -13.87 -7.29
C PRO A 180 -0.40 -12.54 -8.06
N GLU A 181 -1.59 -12.08 -8.46
CA GLU A 181 -1.76 -10.86 -9.24
C GLU A 181 -1.70 -9.57 -8.41
N MET A 182 -1.62 -9.66 -7.07
CA MET A 182 -1.74 -8.49 -6.19
C MET A 182 -0.65 -7.45 -6.44
N LEU A 183 0.59 -7.87 -6.66
CA LEU A 183 1.71 -6.95 -6.89
C LEU A 183 1.53 -6.15 -8.20
N GLU A 184 1.10 -6.83 -9.26
CA GLU A 184 0.78 -6.18 -10.54
C GLU A 184 -0.41 -5.23 -10.38
N GLN A 185 -1.48 -5.67 -9.71
CA GLN A 185 -2.67 -4.88 -9.47
C GLN A 185 -2.41 -3.64 -8.58
N MET A 186 -1.50 -3.74 -7.61
CA MET A 186 -1.02 -2.57 -6.83
C MET A 186 -0.37 -1.55 -7.75
N THR A 187 0.44 -2.01 -8.71
CA THR A 187 1.07 -1.16 -9.73
C THR A 187 0.02 -0.51 -10.64
N GLN A 188 -0.96 -1.27 -11.13
CA GLN A 188 -2.08 -0.75 -11.94
C GLN A 188 -2.95 0.27 -11.19
N ALA A 189 -3.08 0.09 -9.87
CA ALA A 189 -3.76 1.02 -8.96
C ALA A 189 -2.88 2.24 -8.56
N ASN A 190 -1.62 2.31 -9.00
CA ASN A 190 -0.65 3.34 -8.61
C ASN A 190 -0.43 3.39 -7.08
N LEU A 191 -0.42 2.22 -6.45
CA LEU A 191 -0.12 2.03 -5.03
C LEU A 191 1.28 1.42 -4.90
N SER A 192 2.15 2.09 -4.14
CA SER A 192 3.49 1.59 -3.86
C SER A 192 3.48 0.73 -2.61
N ILE A 193 3.78 -0.56 -2.72
CA ILE A 193 3.83 -1.49 -1.58
C ILE A 193 4.69 -0.99 -0.39
N TRP A 194 5.63 -0.08 -0.65
CA TRP A 194 6.52 0.53 0.32
C TRP A 194 5.91 1.69 1.12
N ASN A 195 4.73 2.19 0.76
CA ASN A 195 4.14 3.40 1.35
C ASN A 195 2.86 3.08 2.12
N ASN A 196 3.00 2.36 3.24
CA ASN A 196 1.85 1.95 4.06
C ASN A 196 1.70 2.78 5.35
N LYS A 197 0.57 3.46 5.53
CA LYS A 197 0.21 4.26 6.72
C LYS A 197 -0.98 3.68 7.49
N TRP A 198 -0.98 2.35 7.63
CA TRP A 198 -2.07 1.57 8.23
C TRP A 198 -2.42 1.91 9.68
N ASN A 199 -1.48 2.46 10.46
CA ASN A 199 -1.62 2.69 11.91
C ASN A 199 -1.93 4.15 12.30
N GLN A 200 -1.95 5.08 11.35
CA GLN A 200 -2.14 6.51 11.61
C GLN A 200 -3.62 6.88 11.44
N ILE A 201 -4.47 6.44 12.37
CA ILE A 201 -5.93 6.60 12.24
C ILE A 201 -6.37 7.99 12.72
N PHE A 202 -7.26 8.62 11.96
CA PHE A 202 -7.92 9.85 12.35
C PHE A 202 -9.40 9.60 12.67
N ASP A 203 -9.83 9.97 13.88
CA ASP A 203 -11.23 9.88 14.32
C ASP A 203 -11.87 11.27 14.33
N PHE A 204 -12.90 11.49 13.51
CA PHE A 204 -13.67 12.75 13.48
C PHE A 204 -14.60 12.91 14.68
N THR A 205 -14.93 11.83 15.35
CA THR A 205 -15.91 11.78 16.44
C THR A 205 -15.34 11.09 17.67
N PRO A 206 -14.18 11.53 18.18
CA PRO A 206 -13.58 10.92 19.35
C PRO A 206 -14.51 11.08 20.54
N ASP A 207 -14.46 10.14 21.47
CA ASP A 207 -15.19 10.26 22.72
C ASP A 207 -14.81 11.57 23.44
N LYS A 208 -15.82 12.34 23.85
CA LYS A 208 -15.61 13.68 24.44
C LYS A 208 -14.85 13.65 25.76
N THR A 209 -14.80 12.51 26.44
CA THR A 209 -14.05 12.35 27.69
C THR A 209 -12.60 11.95 27.44
N GLY A 210 -12.26 11.50 26.23
CA GLY A 210 -10.94 10.99 25.85
C GLY A 210 -10.56 9.65 26.52
N GLN A 211 -11.45 9.07 27.33
CA GLN A 211 -11.15 7.85 28.10
C GLN A 211 -11.28 6.57 27.28
N LYS A 212 -12.00 6.62 26.16
CA LYS A 212 -12.26 5.46 25.31
C LYS A 212 -12.03 5.80 23.84
N LEU A 213 -11.10 5.10 23.22
CA LEU A 213 -10.92 5.16 21.77
C LEU A 213 -12.03 4.36 21.07
N ASN A 214 -12.51 4.89 19.94
CA ASN A 214 -13.46 4.18 19.08
C ASN A 214 -12.80 3.05 18.27
N TYR A 215 -11.48 3.07 18.18
CA TYR A 215 -10.67 2.06 17.51
C TYR A 215 -9.54 1.56 18.39
N LYS A 216 -8.96 0.43 18.00
CA LYS A 216 -7.68 -0.07 18.50
C LYS A 216 -6.80 -0.49 17.33
N ILE A 217 -5.50 -0.46 17.54
CA ILE A 217 -4.53 -1.05 16.62
C ILE A 217 -4.17 -2.43 17.15
N ASP A 218 -4.26 -3.43 16.28
CA ASP A 218 -3.76 -4.77 16.54
C ASP A 218 -2.50 -4.99 15.69
N TYR A 219 -1.42 -5.30 16.40
CA TYR A 219 -0.09 -5.45 15.85
C TYR A 219 0.33 -6.91 15.71
N SER A 220 -0.56 -7.85 16.03
CA SER A 220 -0.27 -9.25 15.85
C SER A 220 -0.30 -9.64 14.38
N GLN A 221 0.54 -10.61 14.03
CA GLN A 221 0.39 -11.31 12.77
C GLN A 221 -0.85 -12.18 12.88
N ASN A 222 -1.92 -11.76 12.21
CA ASN A 222 -3.23 -12.37 12.26
C ASN A 222 -3.59 -12.85 10.86
N SER A 223 -3.93 -14.13 10.75
CA SER A 223 -4.35 -14.76 9.49
C SER A 223 -5.71 -15.46 9.67
N TYR A 224 -6.73 -14.70 10.10
CA TYR A 224 -8.11 -15.22 10.14
C TYR A 224 -8.82 -15.12 8.79
N PHE A 225 -8.22 -14.47 7.80
CA PHE A 225 -8.72 -14.44 6.43
C PHE A 225 -8.08 -15.59 5.64
N ALA A 226 -8.86 -16.28 4.80
CA ALA A 226 -8.31 -17.31 3.93
C ALA A 226 -7.40 -16.69 2.88
N SER A 227 -6.08 -16.90 3.05
CA SER A 227 -5.03 -16.38 2.18
C SER A 227 -4.66 -17.34 1.06
N THR A 228 -5.05 -18.61 1.14
CA THR A 228 -4.79 -19.61 0.08
C THR A 228 -6.08 -20.11 -0.56
N LEU A 229 -5.97 -20.59 -1.82
CA LEU A 229 -7.09 -21.24 -2.50
C LEU A 229 -7.61 -22.45 -1.73
N GLU A 230 -6.69 -23.20 -1.11
CA GLU A 230 -7.04 -24.34 -0.28
C GLU A 230 -7.89 -23.92 0.92
N GLN A 231 -7.49 -22.88 1.65
CA GLN A 231 -8.27 -22.34 2.77
C GLN A 231 -9.62 -21.81 2.31
N MET A 232 -9.68 -21.09 1.18
CA MET A 232 -10.94 -20.62 0.60
C MET A 232 -11.87 -21.80 0.23
N ASN A 233 -11.32 -22.86 -0.37
CA ASN A 233 -12.04 -24.09 -0.69
C ASN A 233 -12.52 -24.83 0.56
N GLN A 234 -11.69 -24.92 1.61
CA GLN A 234 -12.07 -25.54 2.88
C GLN A 234 -13.20 -24.78 3.56
N ILE A 235 -13.16 -23.44 3.56
CA ILE A 235 -14.25 -22.61 4.08
C ILE A 235 -15.52 -22.88 3.29
N LEU A 236 -15.44 -22.89 1.96
CA LEU A 236 -16.59 -23.19 1.11
C LEU A 236 -17.19 -24.57 1.37
N GLN A 237 -16.35 -25.61 1.40
CA GLN A 237 -16.78 -26.97 1.71
C GLN A 237 -17.48 -27.01 3.06
N SER A 238 -16.89 -26.41 4.10
CA SER A 238 -17.45 -26.38 5.45
C SER A 238 -18.81 -25.68 5.46
N VAL A 239 -18.91 -24.53 4.79
CA VAL A 239 -20.15 -23.74 4.70
C VAL A 239 -21.23 -24.49 3.92
N GLU A 240 -20.89 -25.16 2.82
CA GLU A 240 -21.84 -25.93 2.00
C GLU A 240 -22.30 -27.21 2.70
N GLN A 241 -21.40 -27.89 3.43
CA GLN A 241 -21.71 -29.06 4.27
C GLN A 241 -22.65 -28.72 5.42
N ILE A 242 -22.39 -27.63 6.16
CA ILE A 242 -23.28 -27.14 7.23
C ILE A 242 -24.70 -26.85 6.68
N LYS A 243 -24.78 -26.46 5.42
CA LYS A 243 -26.04 -26.07 4.75
C LYS A 243 -26.71 -27.19 3.97
N ASN A 244 -26.15 -28.41 3.98
CA ASN A 244 -26.63 -29.57 3.23
C ASN A 244 -26.81 -29.27 1.72
N LYS A 245 -25.92 -28.43 1.15
CA LYS A 245 -25.90 -28.06 -0.28
C LYS A 245 -24.81 -28.87 -0.98
N PRO A 246 -24.96 -29.20 -2.29
CA PRO A 246 -23.90 -29.85 -3.05
C PRO A 246 -22.67 -28.94 -3.10
N VAL A 247 -21.50 -29.53 -2.79
CA VAL A 247 -20.24 -28.79 -2.74
C VAL A 247 -19.80 -28.40 -4.15
N ILE A 248 -19.56 -27.11 -4.39
CA ILE A 248 -18.98 -26.61 -5.64
C ILE A 248 -17.56 -26.11 -5.32
N PHE A 249 -16.53 -26.81 -5.77
CA PHE A 249 -15.15 -26.40 -5.50
C PHE A 249 -14.78 -25.17 -6.34
N LEU A 250 -14.09 -24.17 -5.74
CA LEU A 250 -13.58 -23.00 -6.49
C LEU A 250 -12.63 -23.44 -7.59
N LYS A 251 -11.81 -24.47 -7.34
CA LYS A 251 -10.87 -25.03 -8.32
C LYS A 251 -11.55 -25.48 -9.62
N ASP A 252 -12.84 -25.83 -9.56
CA ASP A 252 -13.61 -26.30 -10.73
C ASP A 252 -14.21 -25.13 -11.54
N LYS A 253 -14.14 -23.89 -11.01
CA LYS A 253 -14.66 -22.66 -11.64
C LYS A 253 -13.62 -21.56 -11.83
N ILE A 254 -12.48 -21.69 -11.16
CA ILE A 254 -11.50 -20.64 -10.98
C ILE A 254 -10.12 -21.25 -11.19
N ASP A 255 -9.49 -20.92 -12.31
CA ASP A 255 -8.07 -21.19 -12.59
C ASP A 255 -7.21 -20.12 -11.89
N LEU A 256 -7.41 -19.93 -10.59
CA LEU A 256 -6.47 -19.16 -9.79
C LEU A 256 -5.39 -20.15 -9.35
N ASN A 257 -4.30 -20.20 -10.10
CA ASN A 257 -3.13 -20.98 -9.72
C ASN A 257 -2.40 -20.24 -8.58
N PHE A 258 -3.03 -20.15 -7.41
CA PHE A 258 -2.37 -19.78 -6.18
C PHE A 258 -1.41 -20.91 -5.86
N ASP A 259 -0.17 -20.81 -6.31
CA ASP A 259 0.86 -21.69 -5.81
C ASP A 259 0.91 -21.50 -4.28
N ASN A 260 0.62 -22.56 -3.54
CA ASN A 260 0.63 -22.57 -2.08
C ASN A 260 2.06 -22.35 -1.52
N SER A 261 3.08 -22.24 -2.39
CA SER A 261 4.47 -22.01 -2.03
C SER A 261 4.78 -20.54 -1.66
N ASP A 262 4.11 -19.56 -2.29
CA ASP A 262 4.32 -18.14 -2.03
C ASP A 262 3.29 -17.60 -1.03
N THR A 263 3.71 -17.44 0.21
CA THR A 263 2.88 -16.93 1.31
C THR A 263 3.33 -15.57 1.83
N VAL A 264 4.39 -15.01 1.24
CA VAL A 264 4.94 -13.71 1.65
C VAL A 264 3.93 -12.60 1.30
N PRO A 265 3.49 -11.80 2.28
CA PRO A 265 2.57 -10.70 2.02
C PRO A 265 3.10 -9.75 0.93
N THR A 266 2.25 -9.32 0.01
CA THR A 266 2.67 -8.36 -1.04
C THR A 266 3.11 -7.02 -0.46
N VAL A 267 2.53 -6.63 0.68
CA VAL A 267 2.87 -5.42 1.42
C VAL A 267 3.74 -5.83 2.62
N PRO A 268 4.94 -5.24 2.79
CA PRO A 268 5.76 -5.51 3.97
C PRO A 268 5.00 -5.23 5.27
N PHE A 269 4.94 -6.23 6.15
CA PHE A 269 4.37 -6.06 7.47
C PHE A 269 5.28 -5.16 8.32
N THR A 270 4.80 -3.96 8.65
CA THR A 270 5.59 -2.97 9.42
C THR A 270 5.09 -2.86 10.84
N TYR A 271 6.01 -2.95 11.81
CA TYR A 271 5.68 -2.78 13.22
C TYR A 271 5.85 -1.34 13.67
N VAL A 272 5.03 -0.91 14.63
CA VAL A 272 5.15 0.40 15.25
C VAL A 272 5.97 0.28 16.54
N GLN A 273 6.82 1.27 16.80
CA GLN A 273 7.81 1.30 17.87
C GLN A 273 7.24 1.04 19.29
N GLU A 274 5.93 1.16 19.50
CA GLU A 274 5.28 1.03 20.81
C GLU A 274 5.34 -0.37 21.43
N ILE A 275 5.70 -1.40 20.67
CA ILE A 275 5.65 -2.80 21.13
C ILE A 275 7.03 -3.32 21.55
N ASN A 276 8.07 -2.95 20.80
CA ASN A 276 9.42 -3.48 20.98
C ASN A 276 10.46 -2.34 20.95
N PRO A 277 11.28 -2.18 22.00
CA PRO A 277 12.37 -1.21 21.97
C PRO A 277 13.38 -1.59 20.89
N ILE A 278 13.68 -0.64 20.00
CA ILE A 278 14.72 -0.80 18.97
C ILE A 278 16.09 -0.66 19.64
N ILE A 279 16.69 -1.79 20.00
CA ILE A 279 18.04 -1.91 20.59
C ILE A 279 19.10 -1.88 19.50
N SER A 280 18.84 -2.53 18.37
CA SER A 280 19.69 -2.52 17.17
C SER A 280 18.85 -2.21 15.94
N SER A 281 19.46 -1.61 14.92
CA SER A 281 18.76 -1.30 13.67
C SER A 281 19.74 -1.24 12.52
N MET A 282 19.24 -1.56 11.33
CA MET A 282 19.92 -1.25 10.08
C MET A 282 18.95 -0.57 9.11
N PHE A 283 19.55 0.07 8.10
CA PHE A 283 18.84 0.77 7.06
C PHE A 283 19.40 0.35 5.69
N ILE A 284 18.50 0.09 4.74
CA ILE A 284 18.82 -0.21 3.35
C ILE A 284 18.24 0.92 2.49
N LEU A 285 19.07 1.52 1.65
CA LEU A 285 18.66 2.48 0.62
C LEU A 285 18.86 1.82 -0.75
N ILE A 286 17.79 1.79 -1.54
CA ILE A 286 17.76 1.20 -2.88
C ILE A 286 17.43 2.32 -3.85
N TYR A 287 18.32 2.60 -4.79
CA TYR A 287 18.18 3.72 -5.73
C TYR A 287 17.84 3.25 -7.13
N GLY A 288 17.00 4.02 -7.81
CA GLY A 288 16.60 3.82 -9.20
C GLY A 288 16.60 5.16 -9.94
N GLU A 289 17.10 5.15 -11.17
CA GLU A 289 17.28 6.35 -12.00
C GLU A 289 15.98 6.81 -12.67
N THR A 290 14.94 5.96 -12.71
CA THR A 290 13.62 6.29 -13.29
C THR A 290 12.47 5.86 -12.38
N VAL A 291 11.30 6.48 -12.56
CA VAL A 291 10.09 6.24 -11.74
C VAL A 291 9.59 4.80 -11.83
N ASP A 292 9.84 4.17 -12.97
CA ASP A 292 9.45 2.77 -13.20
C ASP A 292 10.48 1.79 -12.61
N GLN A 293 11.74 2.21 -12.39
CA GLN A 293 12.85 1.35 -11.93
C GLN A 293 12.76 0.83 -10.51
N ILE A 294 11.99 1.49 -9.64
CA ILE A 294 11.90 1.09 -8.23
C ILE A 294 10.70 0.18 -7.93
N ASN A 295 9.74 0.10 -8.84
CA ASN A 295 8.65 -0.87 -8.72
C ASN A 295 8.98 -2.24 -9.34
N TYR A 296 10.26 -2.56 -9.55
CA TYR A 296 10.68 -3.80 -10.19
C TYR A 296 10.59 -5.01 -9.25
N PRO A 297 10.35 -6.22 -9.81
CA PRO A 297 10.47 -7.50 -9.11
C PRO A 297 11.76 -7.60 -8.26
N ALA A 298 12.88 -7.08 -8.76
CA ALA A 298 14.15 -7.13 -8.03
C ALA A 298 14.14 -6.48 -6.63
N VAL A 299 13.41 -5.37 -6.43
CA VAL A 299 13.31 -4.74 -5.09
C VAL A 299 12.36 -5.54 -4.21
N TYR A 300 11.30 -6.09 -4.80
CA TYR A 300 10.37 -6.99 -4.12
C TYR A 300 11.07 -8.30 -3.69
N ASP A 301 11.90 -8.88 -4.54
CA ASP A 301 12.68 -10.10 -4.26
C ASP A 301 13.60 -9.90 -3.05
N VAL A 302 14.20 -8.72 -2.90
CA VAL A 302 15.00 -8.36 -1.72
C VAL A 302 14.15 -8.36 -0.45
N TYR A 303 12.93 -7.83 -0.54
CA TYR A 303 12.00 -7.88 0.57
C TYR A 303 11.62 -9.34 0.90
N VAL A 304 11.30 -10.15 -0.11
CA VAL A 304 10.96 -11.57 0.04
C VAL A 304 12.12 -12.32 0.70
N ASP A 305 13.35 -12.15 0.22
CA ASP A 305 14.54 -12.80 0.76
C ASP A 305 14.79 -12.40 2.22
N ILE A 306 14.66 -11.11 2.56
CA ILE A 306 14.79 -10.65 3.95
C ILE A 306 13.67 -11.22 4.82
N GLN A 307 12.43 -11.23 4.33
CA GLN A 307 11.30 -11.80 5.05
C GLN A 307 11.54 -13.28 5.35
N THR A 308 11.78 -14.08 4.32
CA THR A 308 11.87 -15.54 4.40
C THR A 308 13.11 -16.02 5.13
N HIS A 309 14.29 -15.42 4.89
CA HIS A 309 15.54 -15.92 5.46
C HIS A 309 15.88 -15.33 6.83
N ILE A 310 15.34 -14.16 7.18
CA ILE A 310 15.75 -13.43 8.39
C ILE A 310 14.58 -13.20 9.34
N ILE A 311 13.49 -12.63 8.87
CA ILE A 311 12.39 -12.24 9.76
C ILE A 311 11.59 -13.47 10.18
N ASP A 312 11.25 -14.36 9.25
CA ASP A 312 10.47 -15.57 9.55
C ASP A 312 11.24 -16.55 10.45
N SER A 313 12.57 -16.50 10.42
CA SER A 313 13.40 -17.29 11.35
C SER A 313 13.51 -16.69 12.75
N LEU A 314 13.23 -15.38 12.91
CA LEU A 314 13.34 -14.62 14.17
C LEU A 314 12.22 -13.57 14.37
N PRO A 315 10.93 -13.93 14.28
CA PRO A 315 9.83 -12.98 14.08
C PRO A 315 9.53 -12.09 15.29
N SER A 316 9.97 -12.48 16.49
CA SER A 316 9.84 -11.69 17.72
C SER A 316 11.04 -10.78 18.02
N ASN A 317 12.12 -10.92 17.25
CA ASN A 317 13.39 -10.26 17.53
C ASN A 317 13.84 -9.32 16.42
N ILE A 318 13.41 -9.55 15.18
CA ILE A 318 13.80 -8.79 14.01
C ILE A 318 12.56 -8.54 13.17
N TRP A 319 12.38 -7.31 12.70
CA TRP A 319 11.19 -6.93 11.95
C TRP A 319 11.45 -5.77 10.99
N PHE A 320 10.59 -5.60 10.00
CA PHE A 320 10.52 -4.36 9.23
C PHE A 320 9.90 -3.26 10.10
N GLN A 321 10.69 -2.24 10.40
CA GLN A 321 10.25 -1.11 11.22
C GLN A 321 9.40 -0.12 10.41
N GLU A 322 9.90 0.31 9.26
CA GLU A 322 9.16 1.16 8.33
C GLU A 322 9.81 1.02 6.95
N THR A 323 9.00 1.12 5.92
CA THR A 323 9.45 1.22 4.53
C THR A 323 8.91 2.50 3.92
N ARG A 324 9.60 3.01 2.88
CA ARG A 324 9.12 4.16 2.10
C ARG A 324 9.74 4.16 0.72
N LYS A 325 8.92 4.46 -0.28
CA LYS A 325 9.35 4.91 -1.61
C LYS A 325 9.13 6.41 -1.76
N THR A 326 10.14 7.15 -2.18
CA THR A 326 10.02 8.59 -2.50
C THR A 326 11.01 9.01 -3.59
N THR A 327 10.81 10.20 -4.16
CA THR A 327 11.77 10.85 -5.06
C THR A 327 12.63 11.83 -4.28
N ILE A 328 13.95 11.77 -4.48
CA ILE A 328 14.94 12.62 -3.82
C ILE A 328 15.70 13.51 -4.81
N THR A 329 15.89 14.77 -4.45
CA THR A 329 16.68 15.74 -5.21
C THR A 329 18.19 15.46 -5.08
N PRO A 330 19.04 16.01 -5.96
CA PRO A 330 20.50 15.89 -5.81
C PRO A 330 21.03 16.35 -4.44
N ASP A 331 20.44 17.40 -3.86
CA ASP A 331 20.83 17.87 -2.52
C ASP A 331 20.45 16.85 -1.43
N GLN A 332 19.27 16.25 -1.52
CA GLN A 332 18.82 15.20 -0.60
C GLN A 332 19.66 13.92 -0.77
N GLN A 333 20.10 13.60 -2.00
CA GLN A 333 21.05 12.51 -2.27
C GLN A 333 22.39 12.79 -1.60
N ALA A 334 22.91 14.03 -1.70
CA ALA A 334 24.15 14.42 -1.04
C ALA A 334 24.04 14.35 0.49
N GLU A 335 22.92 14.77 1.06
CA GLU A 335 22.65 14.67 2.49
C GLU A 335 22.60 13.20 2.95
N LEU A 336 21.89 12.31 2.24
CA LEU A 336 21.87 10.86 2.55
C LEU A 336 23.28 10.25 2.45
N ALA A 337 24.03 10.58 1.39
CA ALA A 337 25.39 10.09 1.18
C ALA A 337 26.40 10.60 2.22
N SER A 338 26.07 11.67 2.96
CA SER A 338 26.90 12.22 4.03
C SER A 338 26.73 11.51 5.37
N VAL A 339 25.70 10.66 5.52
CA VAL A 339 25.46 9.95 6.77
C VAL A 339 26.58 8.93 7.02
N ALA A 340 27.16 8.99 8.22
CA ALA A 340 28.25 8.12 8.64
C ALA A 340 27.82 6.64 8.65
N GLY A 341 28.76 5.74 8.36
CA GLY A 341 28.51 4.29 8.38
C GLY A 341 27.81 3.73 7.15
N ASN A 342 27.49 4.56 6.15
CA ASN A 342 27.00 4.10 4.85
C ASN A 342 28.08 3.28 4.12
N SER A 343 27.69 2.14 3.56
CA SER A 343 28.58 1.25 2.78
C SER A 343 29.07 1.85 1.46
N GLY A 344 28.43 2.92 0.98
CA GLY A 344 28.73 3.58 -0.27
C GLY A 344 28.02 4.93 -0.39
N LYS A 345 28.29 5.63 -1.50
CA LYS A 345 27.68 6.92 -1.83
C LYS A 345 27.04 6.81 -3.20
N VAL A 346 25.76 7.18 -3.28
CA VAL A 346 25.00 7.25 -4.53
C VAL A 346 24.58 8.69 -4.74
N GLN A 347 24.95 9.25 -5.89
CA GLN A 347 24.65 10.63 -6.27
C GLN A 347 24.46 10.72 -7.78
N SER A 348 23.53 11.55 -8.19
CA SER A 348 23.25 11.90 -9.56
C SER A 348 22.95 13.38 -9.68
N SER A 349 23.16 13.94 -10.87
CA SER A 349 22.75 15.30 -11.20
C SER A 349 21.23 15.43 -11.39
N LYS A 350 20.51 14.31 -11.46
CA LYS A 350 19.06 14.24 -11.64
C LYS A 350 18.37 13.76 -10.36
N PRO A 351 17.09 14.08 -10.16
CA PRO A 351 16.27 13.42 -9.15
C PRO A 351 16.28 11.91 -9.36
N MET A 352 16.32 11.16 -8.26
CA MET A 352 16.28 9.70 -8.25
C MET A 352 15.11 9.26 -7.40
N GLU A 353 14.56 8.09 -7.69
CA GLU A 353 13.73 7.42 -6.70
C GLU A 353 14.62 6.70 -5.70
N VAL A 354 14.10 6.50 -4.50
CA VAL A 354 14.74 5.69 -3.46
C VAL A 354 13.69 4.91 -2.69
N VAL A 355 13.99 3.65 -2.38
CA VAL A 355 13.31 2.88 -1.32
C VAL A 355 14.20 2.86 -0.10
N GLY A 356 13.65 3.26 1.03
CA GLY A 356 14.26 3.00 2.32
C GLY A 356 13.54 1.86 3.02
N ILE A 357 14.33 0.94 3.56
CA ILE A 357 13.85 -0.16 4.40
C ILE A 357 14.60 -0.07 5.71
N GLN A 358 13.87 0.22 6.80
CA GLN A 358 14.42 0.15 8.14
C GLN A 358 14.09 -1.20 8.76
N ILE A 359 15.10 -1.89 9.27
CA ILE A 359 14.94 -3.12 10.05
C ILE A 359 15.24 -2.78 11.51
N GLY A 360 14.31 -3.13 12.39
CA GLY A 360 14.42 -2.97 13.82
C GLY A 360 14.73 -4.30 14.49
N SER A 361 15.40 -4.26 15.65
CA SER A 361 15.64 -5.45 16.46
C SER A 361 15.70 -5.15 17.95
N SER A 362 15.22 -6.11 18.74
CA SER A 362 15.37 -6.16 20.20
C SER A 362 16.67 -6.87 20.63
N LEU A 363 17.48 -7.33 19.68
CA LEU A 363 18.76 -7.99 19.96
C LEU A 363 19.87 -6.98 20.26
N ASP A 364 20.83 -7.39 21.09
CA ASP A 364 22.09 -6.67 21.24
C ASP A 364 22.88 -6.61 19.92
N LYS A 365 23.85 -5.71 19.85
CA LYS A 365 24.64 -5.45 18.64
C LYS A 365 25.36 -6.69 18.11
N ALA A 366 25.88 -7.55 18.98
CA ALA A 366 26.67 -8.72 18.56
C ALA A 366 25.76 -9.79 17.93
N LYS A 367 24.63 -10.09 18.58
CA LYS A 367 23.63 -11.02 18.04
C LYS A 367 22.99 -10.49 16.77
N PHE A 368 22.65 -9.19 16.73
CA PHE A 368 22.10 -8.57 15.52
C PHE A 368 23.07 -8.63 14.34
N GLN A 369 24.36 -8.41 14.59
CA GLN A 369 25.40 -8.55 13.57
C GLN A 369 25.45 -9.98 13.01
N GLN A 370 25.42 -10.99 13.89
CA GLN A 370 25.51 -12.40 13.51
C GLN A 370 24.27 -12.92 12.79
N LEU A 371 23.08 -12.56 13.28
CA LEU A 371 21.81 -13.16 12.86
C LEU A 371 21.08 -12.38 11.76
N CYS A 372 21.47 -11.12 11.51
CA CYS A 372 20.84 -10.29 10.49
C CYS A 372 21.87 -9.75 9.50
N VAL A 373 22.86 -8.99 9.99
CA VAL A 373 23.79 -8.27 9.10
C VAL A 373 24.66 -9.23 8.27
N GLN A 374 25.23 -10.27 8.88
CA GLN A 374 26.07 -11.25 8.19
C GLN A 374 25.30 -12.07 7.12
N PRO A 375 24.09 -12.60 7.41
CA PRO A 375 23.25 -13.23 6.38
C PRO A 375 22.93 -12.30 5.20
N ILE A 376 22.52 -11.05 5.45
CA ILE A 376 22.28 -10.06 4.39
C ILE A 376 23.55 -9.86 3.56
N ALA A 377 24.68 -9.69 4.23
CA ALA A 377 25.96 -9.46 3.56
C ALA A 377 26.42 -10.64 2.69
N THR A 378 26.04 -11.86 3.05
CA THR A 378 26.56 -13.09 2.40
C THR A 378 25.62 -13.61 1.32
N GLN A 379 24.31 -13.59 1.57
CA GLN A 379 23.29 -14.20 0.69
C GLN A 379 22.63 -13.15 -0.20
N ILE A 380 22.14 -12.07 0.41
CA ILE A 380 21.32 -11.07 -0.26
C ILE A 380 22.18 -10.12 -1.11
N LEU A 381 23.35 -9.69 -0.62
CA LEU A 381 24.25 -8.83 -1.42
C LEU A 381 24.68 -9.47 -2.74
N ALA A 382 24.89 -10.79 -2.76
CA ALA A 382 25.30 -11.49 -3.98
C ALA A 382 24.18 -11.50 -5.04
N GLN A 383 22.93 -11.62 -4.63
CA GLN A 383 21.76 -11.47 -5.51
C GLN A 383 21.60 -10.01 -5.94
N LEU A 384 21.74 -9.08 -5.01
CA LEU A 384 21.65 -7.64 -5.28
C LEU A 384 22.66 -7.15 -6.30
N GLN A 385 23.89 -7.67 -6.28
CA GLN A 385 24.91 -7.35 -7.27
C GLN A 385 24.55 -7.84 -8.69
N ARG A 386 23.63 -8.80 -8.84
CA ARG A 386 23.10 -9.21 -10.15
C ARG A 386 22.03 -8.24 -10.66
N THR A 387 21.41 -7.48 -9.75
CA THR A 387 20.49 -6.41 -10.12
C THR A 387 21.31 -5.19 -10.57
N GLN A 388 20.84 -4.46 -11.59
CA GLN A 388 21.51 -3.22 -12.03
C GLN A 388 21.23 -2.01 -11.10
N LEU A 389 20.64 -2.26 -9.94
CA LEU A 389 20.26 -1.24 -8.97
C LEU A 389 21.45 -0.85 -8.08
N GLN A 390 21.40 0.36 -7.52
CA GLN A 390 22.42 0.85 -6.59
C GLN A 390 21.91 0.77 -5.16
N PHE A 391 22.76 0.29 -4.24
CA PHE A 391 22.38 0.03 -2.85
C PHE A 391 23.35 0.66 -1.86
N VAL A 392 22.81 1.13 -0.75
CA VAL A 392 23.59 1.57 0.41
C VAL A 392 23.03 0.94 1.67
N PHE A 393 23.92 0.35 2.46
CA PHE A 393 23.60 -0.25 3.75
C PHE A 393 24.17 0.58 4.87
N ASN A 394 23.43 0.69 5.97
CA ASN A 394 23.89 1.29 7.20
C ASN A 394 23.49 0.40 8.38
N PHE A 395 24.47 -0.09 9.14
CA PHE A 395 24.25 -1.04 10.23
C PHE A 395 24.36 -0.39 11.63
N ASP A 396 24.57 0.93 11.68
CA ASP A 396 24.68 1.66 12.94
C ASP A 396 23.31 2.18 13.39
N LEU A 397 22.99 2.00 14.68
CA LEU A 397 21.69 2.37 15.23
C LEU A 397 21.40 3.87 15.08
N ALA A 398 22.37 4.73 15.44
CA ALA A 398 22.16 6.18 15.43
C ALA A 398 22.02 6.70 13.99
N SER A 399 22.85 6.19 13.10
CA SER A 399 22.85 6.53 11.68
C SER A 399 21.61 6.00 10.94
N SER A 400 21.17 4.76 11.25
CA SER A 400 19.90 4.20 10.78
C SER A 400 18.71 5.06 11.21
N LYS A 401 18.64 5.48 12.48
CA LYS A 401 17.60 6.41 12.97
C LYS A 401 17.64 7.75 12.25
N LYS A 402 18.84 8.28 11.95
CA LYS A 402 19.00 9.52 11.17
C LYS A 402 18.46 9.35 9.75
N LEU A 403 18.79 8.26 9.07
CA LEU A 403 18.28 7.95 7.73
C LEU A 403 16.76 7.80 7.72
N ALA A 404 16.18 7.11 8.70
CA ALA A 404 14.74 7.00 8.87
C ALA A 404 14.07 8.37 9.04
N ASN A 405 14.63 9.25 9.88
CA ASN A 405 14.10 10.61 10.05
C ASN A 405 14.21 11.46 8.77
N LEU A 406 15.31 11.35 8.03
CA LEU A 406 15.47 12.06 6.76
C LEU A 406 14.42 11.56 5.74
N LEU A 407 14.37 10.25 5.52
CA LEU A 407 13.58 9.69 4.44
C LEU A 407 12.08 9.63 4.74
N PHE A 408 11.71 9.20 5.94
CA PHE A 408 10.30 8.95 6.30
C PHE A 408 9.59 10.21 6.80
N LYS A 409 10.33 11.19 7.34
CA LYS A 409 9.76 12.42 7.92
C LYS A 409 10.14 13.71 7.17
N THR A 410 11.41 13.87 6.80
CA THR A 410 11.92 15.17 6.31
C THR A 410 11.69 15.37 4.83
N TYR A 411 12.08 14.40 4.01
CA TYR A 411 11.92 14.45 2.56
C TYR A 411 10.48 14.19 2.12
N ASN A 412 9.71 13.59 3.02
CA ASN A 412 8.28 13.49 2.93
C ASN A 412 7.65 14.84 3.30
N ILE A 413 7.63 15.81 2.36
CA ILE A 413 7.00 17.12 2.60
C ILE A 413 5.48 16.95 2.65
N GLU A 414 5.00 16.50 3.80
CA GLU A 414 3.64 16.66 4.30
C GLU A 414 3.55 17.88 5.26
N ASN A 415 4.70 18.43 5.71
CA ASN A 415 4.80 19.37 6.82
C ASN A 415 5.28 20.81 6.50
N LYS A 416 5.48 21.20 5.24
CA LYS A 416 5.76 22.62 4.91
C LYS A 416 4.47 23.38 4.64
N GLY A 417 3.72 23.67 5.68
CA GLY A 417 2.47 24.40 5.54
C GLY A 417 1.75 24.75 6.83
N HIS A 418 2.43 25.35 7.81
CA HIS A 418 1.83 26.34 8.71
C HIS A 418 2.92 27.04 9.52
N ASP A 419 3.38 28.19 8.99
CA ASP A 419 3.92 29.25 9.84
C ASP A 419 2.73 30.17 10.14
N ILE A 420 1.88 29.77 11.09
CA ILE A 420 0.90 30.70 11.65
C ILE A 420 1.71 31.65 12.49
N LYS A 421 1.95 32.85 11.96
CA LYS A 421 2.32 34.02 12.73
C LYS A 421 1.49 34.05 14.00
N GLY A 422 2.10 33.72 15.13
CA GLY A 422 1.58 34.03 16.45
C GLY A 422 1.57 35.55 16.59
N ASN A 423 0.42 36.14 16.31
CA ASN A 423 0.10 37.49 16.75
C ASN A 423 -0.45 37.39 18.18
N LYS A 424 0.19 38.15 19.07
CA LYS A 424 -0.05 38.39 20.51
C LYS A 424 0.53 37.39 21.49
#